data_AF-A0A0N0EBJ1-F1
#
_entry.id   AF-A0A0N0EBJ1-F1
#
_cell.length_a   1.000
_cell.length_b   1.000
_cell.length_c   1.000
_cell.angle_alpha   90.00
_cell.angle_beta   90.00
_cell.angle_gamma   90.00
#
_symmetry.space_group_name_H-M   'P 1'
#
loop_
_entity.id
_entity.type
_entity.pdbx_description
1 polymer ?
#
loop_
_entity_poly.entity_id
_entity_poly.type
_entity_poly.pdbx_seq_one_letter_code
_entity_poly.pdbx_strand_id
1 'polypeptide(L)'
;MYRYSEVPNLVEKVKKMVDKIKTVPETKSFFIGLTLVLVTPLLFLLSDFFPEIPNWIIISTAAFINFFSIMFILNAAEKRHSRRVRGNE
;
A
#
# COMPACT_ATOMS: atom_id res chain seq x y z
N MET A 1 25.94 27.70 25.43
CA MET A 1 25.55 26.66 26.41
C MET A 1 24.24 26.05 25.92
N TYR A 2 24.33 25.00 25.09
CA TYR A 2 23.13 24.40 24.47
C TYR A 2 22.34 23.64 25.55
N ARG A 3 21.08 24.03 25.68
CA ARG A 3 20.18 23.67 26.78
C ARG A 3 19.69 22.23 26.57
N TYR A 4 20.20 21.31 27.39
CA TYR A 4 19.92 19.86 27.36
C TYR A 4 18.44 19.49 27.66
N SER A 5 17.56 20.48 27.93
CA SER A 5 16.16 20.26 28.29
C SER A 5 15.20 20.12 27.09
N GLU A 6 15.63 20.39 25.85
CA GLU A 6 14.77 20.31 24.66
C GLU A 6 14.87 18.99 23.89
N VAL A 7 15.95 18.23 24.10
CA VAL A 7 16.19 16.93 23.46
C VAL A 7 15.09 15.90 23.74
N PRO A 8 14.58 15.71 24.97
CA PRO A 8 13.53 14.70 25.23
C PRO A 8 12.20 15.04 24.54
N ASN A 9 11.86 16.33 24.42
CA ASN A 9 10.64 16.80 23.76
C ASN A 9 10.65 16.54 22.24
N LEU A 10 11.83 16.68 21.61
CA LEU A 10 12.01 16.39 20.20
C LEU A 10 11.91 14.89 19.91
N VAL A 11 12.54 14.05 20.74
CA VAL A 11 12.47 12.59 20.62
C VAL A 11 11.04 12.09 20.83
N GLU A 12 10.32 12.63 21.81
CA GLU A 12 8.92 12.28 22.05
C GLU A 12 8.01 12.72 20.91
N LYS A 13 8.22 13.92 20.35
CA LYS A 13 7.49 14.42 19.17
C LYS A 13 7.75 13.59 17.92
N VAL A 14 9.00 13.19 17.68
CA VAL A 14 9.37 12.29 16.57
C VAL A 14 8.75 10.92 16.77
N LYS A 15 8.80 10.36 17.98
CA LYS A 15 8.15 9.08 18.31
C LYS A 15 6.64 9.14 18.05
N LYS A 16 5.99 10.24 18.46
CA LYS A 16 4.56 10.49 18.22
C LYS A 16 4.22 10.64 16.73
N MET A 17 5.09 11.28 15.95
CA MET A 17 4.95 11.37 14.49
C MET A 17 5.13 10.01 13.82
N VAL A 18 6.13 9.22 14.23
CA VAL A 18 6.38 7.87 13.73
C VAL A 18 5.22 6.93 14.06
N ASP A 19 4.63 7.01 15.25
CA ASP A 19 3.42 6.23 15.58
C ASP A 19 2.20 6.68 14.76
N LYS A 20 2.07 7.98 14.46
CA LYS A 20 1.07 8.51 13.51
C LYS A 20 1.30 8.02 12.07
N ILE A 21 2.55 7.81 11.68
CA ILE A 21 2.94 7.26 10.37
C ILE A 21 2.76 5.73 10.34
N LYS A 22 2.99 5.03 11.45
CA LYS A 22 2.73 3.58 11.56
C LYS A 22 1.23 3.26 11.60
N THR A 23 0.41 4.20 12.05
CA THR A 23 -1.05 4.14 11.94
C THR A 23 -1.57 4.57 10.58
N VAL A 24 -0.70 5.02 9.65
CA VAL A 24 -1.07 5.21 8.25
C VAL A 24 -1.50 3.86 7.70
N PRO A 25 -2.74 3.80 7.19
CA PRO A 25 -3.62 2.70 7.53
C PRO A 25 -3.35 1.54 6.59
N GLU A 26 -3.12 0.37 7.18
CA GLU A 26 -3.11 -0.94 6.53
C GLU A 26 -4.32 -1.13 5.60
N THR A 27 -5.42 -0.51 5.99
CA THR A 27 -6.66 -0.42 5.24
C THR A 27 -6.46 0.27 3.88
N LYS A 28 -5.67 1.35 3.77
CA LYS A 28 -5.48 2.06 2.49
C LYS A 28 -4.63 1.28 1.51
N SER A 29 -3.53 0.66 1.93
CA SER A 29 -2.70 -0.17 1.04
C SER A 29 -3.48 -1.40 0.55
N PHE A 30 -4.27 -2.01 1.44
CA PHE A 30 -5.17 -3.10 1.06
C PHE A 30 -6.28 -2.64 0.12
N PHE A 31 -6.92 -1.50 0.40
CA PHE A 31 -7.94 -0.92 -0.48
C PHE A 31 -7.38 -0.56 -1.85
N ILE A 32 -6.16 -0.01 -1.92
CA ILE A 32 -5.48 0.32 -3.19
C ILE A 32 -5.19 -0.95 -4.00
N GLY A 33 -4.66 -2.00 -3.35
CA GLY A 33 -4.49 -3.30 -4.01
C GLY A 33 -5.84 -3.84 -4.51
N LEU A 34 -6.85 -3.84 -3.66
CA LEU A 34 -8.19 -4.36 -3.98
C LEU A 34 -8.87 -3.58 -5.12
N THR A 35 -8.81 -2.24 -5.13
CA THR A 35 -9.32 -1.45 -6.27
C THR A 35 -8.55 -1.73 -7.53
N LEU A 36 -7.21 -1.89 -7.48
CA LEU A 36 -6.44 -2.28 -8.66
C LEU A 36 -6.85 -3.66 -9.21
N VAL A 37 -7.14 -4.64 -8.34
CA VAL A 37 -7.66 -5.95 -8.80
C VAL A 37 -9.02 -5.78 -9.47
N LEU A 38 -9.94 -5.01 -8.87
CA LEU A 38 -11.28 -4.76 -9.42
C LEU A 38 -11.28 -3.95 -10.73
N VAL A 39 -10.28 -3.09 -10.95
CA VAL A 39 -10.11 -2.33 -12.19
C VAL A 39 -9.62 -3.22 -13.34
N THR A 40 -8.99 -4.37 -13.05
CA THR A 40 -8.48 -5.30 -14.07
C THR A 40 -9.57 -5.85 -15.01
N PRO A 41 -10.69 -6.42 -14.52
CA PRO A 41 -11.79 -6.84 -15.39
C PRO A 41 -12.50 -5.66 -16.06
N LEU A 42 -12.49 -4.47 -15.43
CA LEU A 42 -13.04 -3.26 -16.04
C LEU A 42 -12.22 -2.79 -17.26
N LEU A 43 -10.90 -2.93 -17.23
CA LEU A 43 -10.03 -2.65 -18.38
C LEU A 43 -10.29 -3.59 -19.56
N PHE A 44 -10.55 -4.88 -19.29
CA PHE A 44 -10.97 -5.82 -20.32
C PHE A 44 -12.32 -5.44 -20.91
N LEU A 45 -13.28 -5.02 -20.08
CA LEU A 45 -14.57 -4.56 -20.56
C LEU A 45 -14.45 -3.28 -21.40
N LEU A 46 -13.56 -2.35 -21.05
CA LEU A 46 -13.25 -1.19 -21.90
C LEU A 46 -12.59 -1.58 -23.23
N SER A 47 -11.79 -2.65 -23.28
CA SER A 47 -11.15 -3.08 -24.53
C SER A 47 -12.17 -3.49 -25.60
N ASP A 48 -13.31 -4.04 -25.20
CA ASP A 48 -14.40 -4.37 -26.12
C ASP A 48 -15.04 -3.11 -26.74
N PHE A 49 -14.98 -1.97 -26.06
CA PHE A 49 -15.47 -0.68 -26.58
C PHE A 49 -14.45 0.06 -27.44
N PHE A 50 -13.15 -0.26 -27.31
CA PHE A 50 -12.05 0.43 -28.01
C PHE A 50 -11.17 -0.56 -28.79
N PRO A 51 -11.67 -1.13 -29.90
CA PRO A 51 -10.95 -2.14 -30.70
C PRO A 51 -9.72 -1.58 -31.44
N GLU A 52 -9.54 -0.26 -31.48
CA GLU A 52 -8.36 0.39 -32.08
C GLU A 52 -7.10 0.19 -31.23
N ILE A 53 -7.24 -0.09 -29.93
CA ILE A 53 -6.10 -0.33 -29.04
C ILE A 53 -5.64 -1.78 -29.20
N PRO A 54 -4.35 -2.02 -29.52
CA PRO A 54 -3.83 -3.37 -29.64
C PRO A 54 -3.94 -4.16 -28.33
N ASN A 55 -4.49 -5.37 -28.41
CA ASN A 55 -4.70 -6.27 -27.26
C ASN A 55 -3.41 -6.53 -26.45
N TRP A 56 -2.24 -6.55 -27.10
CA TRP A 56 -0.96 -6.77 -26.41
C TRP A 56 -0.63 -5.66 -25.41
N ILE A 57 -1.01 -4.41 -25.69
CA ILE A 57 -0.81 -3.27 -24.78
C ILE A 57 -1.70 -3.43 -23.54
N ILE A 58 -2.97 -3.78 -23.74
CA ILE A 58 -3.94 -3.99 -22.66
C ILE A 58 -3.49 -5.14 -21.75
N ILE A 59 -3.02 -6.25 -22.34
CA ILE A 59 -2.50 -7.41 -21.60
C ILE A 59 -1.26 -7.02 -20.78
N SER A 60 -0.31 -6.28 -21.36
CA SER A 60 0.86 -5.80 -20.62
C SER A 60 0.46 -4.88 -19.47
N THR A 61 -0.43 -3.92 -19.69
CA THR A 61 -0.91 -3.01 -18.64
C THR A 61 -1.63 -3.76 -17.53
N ALA A 62 -2.51 -4.71 -17.87
CA ALA A 62 -3.21 -5.55 -16.90
C ALA A 62 -2.22 -6.39 -16.07
N ALA A 63 -1.19 -6.96 -16.69
CA ALA A 63 -0.15 -7.73 -16.00
C ALA A 63 0.64 -6.86 -15.00
N PHE A 64 1.02 -5.64 -15.39
CA PHE A 64 1.68 -4.69 -14.50
C PHE A 64 0.80 -4.29 -13.32
N ILE A 65 -0.46 -3.96 -13.57
CA ILE A 65 -1.43 -3.61 -12.51
C ILE A 65 -1.60 -4.75 -11.53
N ASN A 66 -1.73 -5.98 -12.02
CA ASN A 66 -1.91 -7.16 -11.18
C ASN A 66 -0.65 -7.45 -10.34
N PHE A 67 0.55 -7.29 -10.93
CA PHE A 67 1.81 -7.40 -10.20
C PHE A 67 1.89 -6.42 -9.02
N PHE A 68 1.60 -5.14 -9.26
CA PHE A 68 1.59 -4.14 -8.20
C PHE A 68 0.50 -4.42 -7.15
N SER A 69 -0.67 -4.87 -7.59
CA SER A 69 -1.76 -5.19 -6.68
C SER A 69 -1.38 -6.33 -5.72
N ILE A 70 -0.81 -7.42 -6.23
CA ILE A 70 -0.30 -8.52 -5.41
C ILE A 70 0.75 -8.01 -4.42
N MET A 71 1.66 -7.14 -4.86
CA MET A 71 2.69 -6.56 -3.99
C MET A 71 2.07 -5.72 -2.85
N PHE A 72 1.03 -4.93 -3.13
CA PHE A 72 0.29 -4.17 -2.11
C PHE A 72 -0.47 -5.08 -1.13
N ILE A 73 -1.07 -6.16 -1.63
CA ILE A 73 -1.78 -7.16 -0.81
C ILE A 73 -0.79 -7.91 0.10
N LEU A 74 0.34 -8.35 -0.44
CA LEU A 74 1.39 -9.04 0.32
C LEU A 74 2.00 -8.12 1.40
N ASN A 75 2.28 -6.86 1.07
CA ASN A 75 2.76 -5.86 2.04
C ASN A 75 1.74 -5.65 3.17
N ALA A 76 0.44 -5.61 2.86
CA ALA A 76 -0.60 -5.57 3.87
C ALA A 76 -0.68 -6.86 4.72
N ALA A 77 -0.48 -8.03 4.10
CA ALA A 77 -0.51 -9.33 4.78
C ALA A 77 0.69 -9.54 5.71
N GLU A 78 1.89 -9.18 5.28
CA GLU A 78 3.14 -9.32 6.04
C GLU A 78 3.11 -8.47 7.31
N LYS A 79 2.60 -7.24 7.23
CA LYS A 79 2.42 -6.35 8.39
C LYS A 79 1.41 -6.89 9.41
N ARG A 80 0.37 -7.60 8.94
CA ARG A 80 -0.62 -8.27 9.80
C ARG A 80 -0.02 -9.46 10.55
N HIS A 81 0.91 -10.19 9.92
CA HIS A 81 1.68 -11.25 10.59
C HIS A 81 2.68 -10.69 11.62
N SER A 82 3.33 -9.56 11.32
CA SER A 82 4.26 -8.91 12.26
C SER A 82 3.57 -8.43 13.55
N ARG A 83 2.32 -7.97 13.48
CA ARG A 83 1.53 -7.63 14.69
C ARG A 83 1.15 -8.84 15.54
N ARG A 84 0.87 -10.00 14.92
CA ARG A 84 0.52 -11.23 15.64
C ARG A 84 1.72 -11.81 16.40
N VAL A 85 2.93 -11.69 15.85
CA VAL A 85 4.14 -12.24 16.48
C VAL A 85 4.57 -11.41 17.71
N ARG A 86 4.32 -10.09 17.74
CA ARG A 86 4.67 -9.21 18.87
C ARG A 86 3.65 -9.19 20.03
N GLY A 87 2.56 -9.96 19.95
CA GLY A 87 1.52 -10.03 20.98
C GLY A 87 1.65 -11.22 21.95
N ASN A 88 2.69 -12.04 21.78
CA ASN A 88 2.95 -13.26 22.57
C ASN A 88 4.26 -13.18 23.39
N GLU A 89 4.77 -11.97 23.65
CA GLU A 89 5.86 -11.71 24.61
C GLU A 89 5.35 -10.93 25.81
#